data_AF-A0A9P8IEA8-F1
#
_entry.id   AF-A0A9P8IEA8-F1
#
_cell.length_a   1.000
_cell.length_b   1.000
_cell.length_c   1.000
_cell.angle_alpha   90.00
_cell.angle_beta   90.00
_cell.angle_gamma   90.00
#
_symmetry.space_group_name_H-M   'P 1'
#
loop_
_entity.id
_entity.type
_entity.pdbx_description
1 polymer ?
#
loop_
_entity_poly.entity_id
_entity_poly.type
_entity_poly.pdbx_seq_one_letter_code
_entity_poly.pdbx_strand_id
1 'polypeptide(L)'
;MLQYDGSQQSAEGILGYLINQRKPIVLDIQTQMVTDKMDLNDTPAGRVLNADICAEQKEFEEKLKRVKIEMQYREKVQRMEEDRRRLNVDLEQLKLEEAEKARVNEKSGKEMGRKMRWLLRGLGVAAAWTATVLLAGALGPTSAAGLGVLQAGLQVSKRA
;
A
#
# COMPACT_ATOMS: atom_id res chain seq x y z
N MET A 1 -43.18 -53.22 -24.59
CA MET A 1 -43.37 -51.76 -24.67
C MET A 1 -43.46 -51.44 -26.15
N LEU A 2 -44.53 -50.77 -26.61
CA LEU A 2 -44.69 -50.43 -28.02
C LEU A 2 -43.77 -49.23 -28.31
N GLN A 3 -42.66 -49.45 -29.02
CA GLN A 3 -41.69 -48.41 -29.36
C GLN A 3 -41.70 -48.18 -30.87
N TYR A 4 -41.57 -46.92 -31.27
CA TYR A 4 -41.47 -46.55 -32.67
C TYR A 4 -40.08 -46.90 -33.20
N ASP A 5 -40.03 -47.67 -34.29
CA ASP A 5 -38.80 -48.15 -34.92
C ASP A 5 -38.47 -47.45 -36.25
N GLY A 6 -39.23 -46.40 -36.60
CA GLY A 6 -39.09 -45.69 -37.88
C GLY A 6 -39.96 -46.24 -39.02
N SER A 7 -40.60 -47.40 -38.85
CA SER A 7 -41.47 -47.99 -39.87
C SER A 7 -42.90 -47.47 -39.82
N GLN A 8 -43.59 -47.44 -40.97
CA GLN A 8 -44.99 -47.04 -41.03
C GLN A 8 -45.91 -47.98 -40.22
N GLN A 9 -45.61 -49.28 -40.22
CA GLN A 9 -46.39 -50.27 -39.47
C GLN A 9 -46.32 -50.06 -37.96
N SER A 10 -45.16 -49.70 -37.42
CA SER A 10 -45.05 -49.42 -35.98
C SER A 10 -45.80 -48.13 -35.61
N ALA A 11 -45.75 -47.10 -36.47
CA ALA A 11 -46.53 -45.87 -36.27
C ALA A 11 -48.04 -46.12 -36.28
N GLU A 12 -48.55 -46.89 -37.26
CA GLU A 12 -49.96 -47.25 -37.34
C GLU A 12 -50.40 -48.10 -36.15
N GLY A 13 -49.54 -49.03 -35.69
CA GLY A 13 -49.80 -49.82 -34.48
C GLY A 13 -49.87 -48.98 -33.21
N ILE A 14 -48.98 -47.99 -33.07
CA ILE A 14 -49.00 -47.04 -31.95
C ILE A 14 -50.26 -46.17 -32.01
N LEU A 15 -50.58 -45.60 -33.17
CA LEU A 15 -51.77 -44.77 -33.34
C LEU A 15 -53.05 -45.56 -33.05
N GLY A 16 -53.16 -46.78 -33.57
CA GLY A 16 -54.29 -47.67 -33.30
C GLY A 16 -54.45 -47.96 -31.81
N TYR A 17 -53.35 -48.21 -31.10
CA TYR A 17 -53.36 -48.42 -29.65
C TYR A 17 -53.83 -47.18 -28.87
N LEU A 18 -53.33 -45.99 -29.22
CA LEU A 18 -53.66 -44.74 -28.54
C LEU A 18 -55.11 -44.32 -28.78
N ILE A 19 -55.62 -44.47 -30.01
CA ILE A 19 -57.00 -44.13 -30.37
C ILE A 19 -58.00 -45.06 -29.64
N ASN A 20 -57.68 -46.35 -29.56
CA ASN A 20 -58.57 -47.35 -28.96
C ASN A 20 -58.68 -47.24 -27.42
N GLN A 21 -57.72 -46.62 -26.74
CA GLN A 21 -57.75 -46.47 -25.28
C GLN A 21 -58.80 -45.48 -24.75
N ARG A 22 -59.32 -44.56 -25.59
CA ARG A 22 -60.34 -43.54 -25.23
C ARG A 22 -60.09 -42.79 -23.91
N LYS A 23 -58.82 -42.66 -23.49
CA LYS A 23 -58.40 -41.92 -22.29
C LYS A 23 -57.49 -40.77 -22.69
N PRO A 24 -57.53 -39.63 -21.99
CA PRO A 24 -56.57 -38.56 -22.21
C PRO A 24 -55.17 -39.08 -21.87
N ILE A 25 -54.29 -39.10 -22.87
CA ILE A 25 -52.90 -39.47 -22.71
C ILE A 25 -52.14 -38.19 -22.41
N VAL A 26 -51.64 -38.08 -21.18
CA VAL A 26 -50.74 -37.01 -20.77
C VAL A 26 -49.33 -37.54 -20.91
N LEU A 27 -48.47 -36.78 -21.60
CA LEU A 27 -47.06 -37.14 -21.70
C LEU A 27 -46.36 -36.81 -20.39
N ASP A 28 -45.43 -37.66 -19.95
CA ASP A 28 -44.68 -37.43 -18.71
C ASP A 28 -43.96 -36.07 -18.71
N ILE A 29 -43.48 -35.62 -19.88
CA ILE A 29 -42.86 -34.29 -20.04
C ILE A 29 -43.85 -33.15 -19.74
N GLN A 30 -45.13 -33.31 -20.10
CA GLN A 30 -46.16 -32.31 -19.84
C GLN A 30 -46.48 -32.26 -18.34
N THR A 31 -46.52 -33.41 -17.67
CA THR A 31 -46.65 -33.45 -16.21
C THR A 31 -45.47 -32.77 -15.53
N GLN A 32 -44.23 -33.08 -15.93
CA GLN A 32 -43.02 -32.49 -15.34
C GLN A 32 -42.93 -30.97 -15.55
N MET A 33 -43.31 -30.47 -16.72
CA MET A 33 -43.24 -29.03 -17.01
C MET A 33 -44.40 -28.25 -16.37
N VAL A 34 -45.61 -28.81 -16.34
CA VAL A 34 -46.81 -28.09 -15.87
C VAL A 34 -47.03 -28.28 -14.37
N THR A 35 -46.87 -29.50 -13.87
CA THR A 35 -47.12 -29.86 -12.47
C THR A 35 -45.87 -29.61 -11.63
N ASP A 36 -44.73 -30.16 -12.04
CA ASP A 36 -43.48 -30.07 -11.28
C ASP A 36 -42.69 -28.78 -11.57
N LYS A 37 -43.18 -27.96 -12.51
CA LYS A 37 -42.57 -26.69 -12.94
C LYS A 37 -41.10 -26.81 -13.34
N MET A 38 -40.70 -27.95 -13.89
CA MET A 38 -39.35 -28.14 -14.42
C MET A 38 -39.19 -27.38 -15.73
N ASP A 39 -38.01 -26.80 -15.95
CA ASP A 39 -37.65 -26.29 -17.28
C ASP A 39 -37.49 -27.48 -18.24
N LEU A 40 -37.77 -27.28 -19.53
CA LEU A 40 -37.62 -28.28 -20.57
C LEU A 40 -36.22 -28.90 -20.53
N ASN A 41 -35.18 -28.07 -20.37
CA ASN A 41 -33.79 -28.51 -20.32
C ASN A 41 -33.46 -29.35 -19.07
N ASP A 42 -34.27 -29.26 -18.02
CA ASP A 42 -34.12 -30.05 -16.80
C ASP A 42 -34.91 -31.36 -16.85
N THR A 43 -35.86 -31.50 -17.78
CA THR A 43 -36.57 -32.77 -17.98
C THR A 43 -35.66 -33.86 -18.56
N PRO A 44 -35.88 -35.15 -18.26
CA PRO A 44 -35.11 -36.24 -18.86
C PRO A 44 -35.22 -36.28 -20.38
N ALA A 45 -36.41 -35.99 -20.92
CA ALA A 45 -36.65 -35.94 -22.37
C ALA A 45 -35.91 -34.77 -23.02
N GLY A 46 -35.97 -33.58 -22.41
CA GLY A 46 -35.24 -32.41 -22.91
C GLY A 46 -33.73 -32.55 -22.81
N ARG A 47 -33.20 -33.22 -21.78
CA ARG A 47 -31.76 -33.52 -21.68
C ARG A 47 -31.25 -34.46 -22.76
N VAL A 48 -32.06 -35.43 -23.19
CA VAL A 48 -31.68 -36.33 -24.29
C VAL A 48 -31.76 -35.58 -25.62
N LEU A 49 -32.79 -34.75 -25.81
CA LEU A 49 -32.96 -33.96 -27.03
C LEU A 49 -31.87 -32.88 -27.19
N ASN A 50 -31.50 -32.22 -26.09
CA ASN A 50 -30.60 -31.07 -26.04
C ASN A 50 -29.25 -31.40 -25.39
N ALA A 51 -28.81 -32.66 -25.41
CA ALA A 51 -27.60 -33.09 -24.69
C ALA A 51 -26.38 -32.22 -25.04
N ASP A 52 -26.20 -31.95 -26.33
CA ASP A 52 -25.08 -31.15 -26.84
C ASP A 52 -25.20 -29.68 -26.40
N ILE A 53 -26.40 -29.10 -26.48
CA ILE A 53 -26.66 -27.71 -26.08
C ILE A 53 -26.45 -27.53 -24.58
N CYS A 54 -26.93 -28.48 -23.76
CA CYS A 54 -26.73 -28.45 -22.31
C CYS A 54 -25.24 -28.58 -21.93
N ALA A 55 -24.49 -29.43 -22.64
CA ALA A 55 -23.05 -29.55 -22.42
C ALA A 55 -22.31 -28.24 -22.77
N GLU A 56 -22.64 -27.64 -23.91
CA GLU A 56 -22.04 -26.41 -24.37
C GLU A 56 -22.34 -25.22 -23.44
N GLN A 57 -23.60 -25.08 -22.98
CA GLN A 57 -23.97 -24.04 -22.00
C GLN A 57 -23.17 -24.17 -20.70
N LYS A 58 -23.00 -25.39 -20.20
CA LYS A 58 -22.24 -25.64 -18.97
C LYS A 58 -20.77 -25.26 -19.13
N GLU A 59 -20.15 -25.61 -20.26
CA GLU A 59 -18.78 -25.19 -20.56
C GLU A 59 -18.64 -23.67 -20.61
N PHE A 60 -19.58 -22.98 -21.25
CA PHE A 60 -19.56 -21.52 -21.32
C PHE A 60 -19.72 -20.89 -19.94
N GLU A 61 -20.60 -21.42 -19.10
CA GLU A 61 -20.78 -20.94 -17.74
C GLU A 61 -19.50 -21.09 -16.91
N GLU A 62 -18.81 -22.23 -17.03
CA GLU A 62 -17.52 -22.46 -16.37
C GLU A 62 -16.42 -21.52 -16.89
N LYS A 63 -16.36 -21.29 -18.21
CA LYS A 63 -15.43 -20.33 -18.83
C LYS A 63 -15.69 -18.92 -18.31
N LEU A 64 -16.94 -18.48 -18.24
CA LEU A 64 -17.32 -17.17 -17.71
C LEU A 64 -16.95 -17.02 -16.23
N LYS A 65 -17.20 -18.04 -15.42
CA LYS A 65 -16.80 -18.06 -14.00
C LYS A 65 -15.29 -17.92 -13.85
N ARG A 66 -14.51 -18.66 -14.64
CA ARG A 66 -13.04 -18.58 -14.62
C ARG A 66 -12.53 -17.19 -15.00
N VAL A 67 -13.03 -16.63 -16.10
CA VAL A 67 -12.64 -15.28 -16.56
C VAL A 67 -12.98 -14.23 -15.50
N LYS A 68 -14.15 -14.32 -14.88
CA LYS A 68 -14.55 -13.40 -13.81
C LYS A 68 -13.61 -13.46 -12.60
N ILE A 69 -13.20 -14.66 -12.19
CA ILE A 69 -12.23 -14.84 -11.09
C ILE A 69 -10.87 -14.24 -11.46
N GLU A 70 -10.40 -14.47 -12.68
CA GLU A 70 -9.12 -13.91 -13.15
C GLU A 70 -9.14 -12.39 -13.17
N MET A 71 -10.23 -11.76 -13.64
CA MET A 71 -10.38 -10.31 -13.62
C MET A 71 -10.33 -9.76 -12.19
N GLN A 72 -11.08 -10.35 -11.27
CA GLN A 72 -11.08 -9.94 -9.86
C GLN A 72 -9.70 -10.09 -9.20
N TYR A 73 -8.97 -11.15 -9.55
CA TYR A 73 -7.61 -11.33 -9.06
C TYR A 73 -6.66 -10.25 -9.60
N ARG A 74 -6.72 -9.96 -10.90
CA ARG A 74 -5.90 -8.91 -11.52
C ARG A 74 -6.17 -7.53 -10.93
N GLU A 75 -7.44 -7.18 -10.74
CA GLU A 75 -7.82 -5.91 -10.10
C GLU A 75 -7.28 -5.80 -8.66
N LYS A 76 -7.36 -6.88 -7.88
CA LYS A 76 -6.80 -6.90 -6.52
C LYS A 76 -5.29 -6.72 -6.54
N VAL A 77 -4.58 -7.41 -7.43
CA VAL A 77 -3.12 -7.29 -7.56
C VAL A 77 -2.73 -5.87 -7.96
N GLN A 78 -3.44 -5.26 -8.92
CA GLN A 78 -3.20 -3.88 -9.33
C GLN A 78 -3.38 -2.90 -8.17
N ARG A 79 -4.48 -3.02 -7.40
CA ARG A 79 -4.69 -2.18 -6.21
C ARG A 79 -3.58 -2.35 -5.19
N MET A 80 -3.18 -3.58 -4.89
CA MET A 80 -2.07 -3.85 -3.96
C MET A 80 -0.75 -3.25 -4.46
N GLU A 81 -0.50 -3.27 -5.77
CA GLU A 81 0.69 -2.68 -6.35
C GLU A 81 0.67 -1.16 -6.28
N GLU A 82 -0.47 -0.53 -6.56
CA GLU A 82 -0.67 0.92 -6.40
C GLU A 82 -0.49 1.36 -4.95
N ASP A 83 -1.09 0.64 -3.99
CA ASP A 83 -0.95 0.92 -2.57
C ASP A 83 0.51 0.78 -2.13
N ARG A 84 1.22 -0.24 -2.63
CA ARG A 84 2.65 -0.43 -2.36
C ARG A 84 3.50 0.71 -2.91
N ARG A 85 3.16 1.23 -4.10
CA ARG A 85 3.84 2.40 -4.68
C ARG A 85 3.62 3.65 -3.83
N ARG A 86 2.39 3.89 -3.36
CA ARG A 86 2.08 5.02 -2.47
C ARG A 86 2.87 4.94 -1.16
N LEU A 87 2.85 3.77 -0.51
CA LEU A 87 3.62 3.52 0.71
C LEU A 87 5.13 3.75 0.52
N ASN A 88 5.68 3.34 -0.61
CA ASN A 88 7.11 3.56 -0.89
C ASN A 88 7.45 5.05 -1.03
N VAL A 89 6.60 5.83 -1.71
CA VAL A 89 6.80 7.28 -1.82
C VAL A 89 6.71 7.95 -0.45
N ASP A 90 5.73 7.57 0.37
CA ASP A 90 5.57 8.11 1.72
C ASP A 90 6.78 7.77 2.62
N LEU A 91 7.29 6.53 2.52
CA LEU A 91 8.50 6.11 3.24
C LEU A 91 9.75 6.89 2.80
N GLU A 92 9.89 7.19 1.50
CA GLU A 92 11.00 8.00 1.01
C GLU A 92 10.92 9.43 1.52
N GLN A 93 9.73 10.03 1.56
CA GLN A 93 9.52 11.38 2.13
C GLN A 93 9.87 11.41 3.62
N LEU A 94 9.42 10.43 4.39
CA LEU A 94 9.74 10.35 5.82
C LEU A 94 11.25 10.23 6.06
N LYS A 95 11.96 9.42 5.26
CA LYS A 95 13.43 9.31 5.36
C LYS A 95 14.13 10.62 5.04
N LEU A 96 13.64 11.37 4.05
CA LEU A 96 14.19 12.69 3.72
C LEU A 96 13.96 13.68 4.87
N GLU A 97 12.76 13.72 5.43
CA GLU A 97 12.46 14.58 6.58
C GLU A 97 13.31 14.25 7.81
N GLU A 98 13.50 12.96 8.11
CA GLU A 98 14.36 12.51 9.20
C GLU A 98 15.82 12.92 8.97
N ALA A 99 16.33 12.78 7.74
CA ALA A 99 17.66 13.22 7.37
C ALA A 99 17.85 14.74 7.48
N GLU A 100 16.82 15.52 7.11
CA GLU A 100 16.83 16.98 7.28
C GLU A 100 16.82 17.37 8.75
N LYS A 101 15.93 16.77 9.56
CA LYS A 101 15.88 16.98 11.02
C LYS A 101 17.22 16.65 11.67
N ALA A 102 17.87 15.57 11.27
CA ALA A 102 19.21 15.19 11.75
C ALA A 102 20.26 16.25 11.40
N ARG A 103 20.28 16.76 10.15
CA ARG A 103 21.19 17.84 9.73
C ARG A 103 20.96 19.15 10.49
N VAL A 104 19.70 19.51 10.74
CA VAL A 104 19.34 20.70 11.51
C VAL A 104 19.79 20.55 12.96
N ASN A 105 19.54 19.39 13.59
CA ASN A 105 20.01 19.10 14.95
C ASN A 105 21.54 19.12 15.06
N GLU A 106 22.25 18.58 14.07
CA GLU A 106 23.72 18.61 14.05
C GLU A 106 24.27 20.05 13.94
N LYS A 107 23.68 20.88 13.08
CA LYS A 107 24.04 22.30 12.96
C LYS A 107 23.77 23.06 14.25
N SER A 108 22.61 22.85 14.86
CA SER A 108 22.22 23.45 16.14
C SER A 108 23.18 23.03 17.27
N GLY A 109 23.52 21.75 17.37
CA GLY A 109 24.51 21.24 18.34
C GLY A 109 25.91 21.83 18.16
N LYS A 110 26.38 21.98 16.91
CA LYS A 110 27.67 22.63 16.61
C LYS A 110 27.68 24.12 16.98
N GLU A 111 26.57 24.83 16.75
CA GLU A 111 26.44 26.23 17.17
C GLU A 111 26.41 26.39 18.68
N MET A 112 25.66 25.53 19.38
CA MET A 112 25.60 25.54 20.83
C MET A 112 26.97 25.23 21.44
N GLY A 113 27.71 24.27 20.88
CA GLY A 113 29.10 23.98 21.28
C GLY A 113 30.09 25.11 21.02
N ARG A 114 29.93 25.89 19.93
CA ARG A 114 30.74 27.10 19.68
C ARG A 114 30.45 28.20 20.69
N LYS A 115 29.17 28.48 20.97
CA LYS A 115 28.75 29.46 21.98
C LYS A 115 29.26 29.09 23.37
N MET A 116 29.15 27.82 23.77
CA MET A 116 29.66 27.31 25.04
C MET A 116 31.17 27.51 25.18
N ARG A 117 31.95 27.18 24.14
CA ARG A 117 33.41 27.40 24.14
C ARG A 117 33.80 28.86 24.24
N TRP A 118 33.05 29.76 23.60
CA TRP A 118 33.29 31.21 23.70
C TRP A 118 33.04 31.72 25.12
N LEU A 119 31.94 31.27 25.76
CA LEU A 119 31.63 31.60 27.15
C LEU A 119 32.69 31.07 28.13
N LEU A 120 33.13 29.82 27.97
CA LEU A 120 34.19 29.22 28.81
C LEU A 120 35.53 29.96 28.68
N ARG A 121 35.91 30.39 27.47
CA ARG A 121 37.11 31.19 27.26
C ARG A 121 36.99 32.59 27.88
N GLY A 122 35.83 33.23 27.76
CA GLY A 122 35.56 34.53 28.40
C GLY A 122 35.68 34.44 29.93
N LEU A 123 35.15 33.37 30.53
CA LEU A 123 35.25 33.10 31.97
C LEU A 123 36.70 32.85 32.42
N GLY A 124 37.47 32.09 31.63
CA GLY A 124 38.88 31.84 31.90
C GLY A 124 39.74 33.11 31.85
N VAL A 125 39.48 34.00 30.88
CA VAL A 125 40.17 35.30 30.78
C VAL A 125 39.79 36.23 31.93
N ALA A 126 38.52 36.25 32.34
CA ALA A 126 38.07 37.02 33.50
C ALA A 126 38.72 36.52 34.81
N ALA A 127 38.76 35.20 35.02
CA ALA A 127 39.43 34.60 36.16
C ALA A 127 40.94 34.91 36.18
N ALA A 128 41.60 34.83 35.02
CA ALA A 128 43.01 35.19 34.87
C ALA A 128 43.26 36.67 35.17
N TRP A 129 42.42 37.58 34.65
CA TRP A 129 42.51 39.02 34.96
C TRP A 129 42.32 39.31 36.46
N THR A 130 41.36 38.65 37.12
CA THR A 130 41.17 38.81 38.57
C THR A 130 42.35 38.28 39.38
N ALA A 131 42.98 37.19 38.94
CA ALA A 131 44.18 36.65 39.59
C ALA A 131 45.39 37.59 39.43
N THR A 132 45.56 38.24 38.28
CA THR A 132 46.64 39.22 38.06
C THR A 132 46.44 40.49 38.89
N VAL A 133 45.21 40.97 39.05
CA VAL A 133 44.90 42.13 39.91
C VAL A 133 45.11 41.78 41.39
N LEU A 134 44.78 40.55 41.81
CA LEU A 134 45.06 40.07 43.16
C LEU A 134 46.55 39.87 43.44
N LEU A 135 47.33 39.40 42.45
CA LEU A 135 48.79 39.30 42.58
C LEU A 135 49.48 40.68 42.57
N ALA A 136 48.95 41.66 41.82
CA ALA A 136 49.42 43.03 41.87
C ALA A 136 49.01 43.77 43.16
N GLY A 137 47.92 43.36 43.80
CA GLY A 137 47.46 43.91 45.09
C GLY A 137 48.18 43.35 46.32
N ALA A 138 48.99 42.30 46.19
CA ALA A 138 49.73 41.69 47.29
C ALA A 138 51.14 42.28 47.53
N LEU A 139 51.59 43.23 46.70
CA LEU A 139 52.81 44.01 46.93
C LEU A 139 52.40 45.45 47.26
N GLY A 140 52.31 45.73 48.56
CA GLY A 140 51.98 47.04 49.10
C GLY A 140 52.98 48.14 48.69
N PRO A 141 52.57 49.41 48.79
CA PRO A 141 53.34 50.55 48.32
C PRO A 141 54.48 50.87 49.30
N THR A 142 55.73 50.65 48.90
CA THR A 142 56.88 51.30 49.56
C THR A 142 57.46 52.36 48.65
N SER A 143 57.27 53.60 49.09
CA SER A 143 58.24 54.70 49.03
C SER A 143 58.76 55.13 47.66
N ALA A 144 58.40 56.36 47.31
CA ALA A 144 59.01 57.20 46.29
C ALA A 144 60.54 57.21 46.34
N ALA A 145 61.18 57.00 45.19
CA ALA A 145 62.36 57.72 44.70
C ALA A 145 62.77 57.13 43.35
N GLY A 146 62.81 57.96 42.30
CA GLY A 146 63.43 57.54 41.04
C GLY A 146 62.72 58.05 39.79
N LEU A 147 62.87 59.36 39.53
CA LEU A 147 62.76 59.92 38.19
C LEU A 147 63.61 59.10 37.21
N GLY A 148 62.98 58.62 36.14
CA GLY A 148 63.65 57.85 35.09
C GLY A 148 62.81 57.83 33.82
N VAL A 149 62.77 58.99 33.15
CA VAL A 149 62.32 59.14 31.77
C VAL A 149 62.96 58.07 30.89
N LEU A 150 62.15 57.20 30.27
CA LEU A 150 62.52 56.49 29.05
C LEU A 150 61.26 56.24 28.21
N GLN A 151 60.97 57.28 27.44
CA GLN A 151 60.14 57.28 26.26
C GLN A 151 60.77 56.34 25.22
N ALA A 152 60.11 55.21 24.93
CA ALA A 152 60.40 54.45 23.71
C ALA A 152 59.20 53.59 23.29
N GLY A 153 58.64 53.92 22.13
CA GLY A 153 58.19 52.89 21.19
C GLY A 153 56.70 52.51 21.20
N LEU A 154 55.78 53.47 21.06
CA LEU A 154 54.44 53.18 20.54
C LEU A 154 54.32 53.76 19.11
N GLN A 155 54.83 53.03 18.11
CA GLN A 155 54.39 53.23 16.72
C GLN A 155 53.28 52.24 16.41
N VAL A 156 52.05 52.69 16.63
CA VAL A 156 50.87 52.16 15.97
C VAL A 156 50.84 52.75 14.56
N SER A 157 51.17 51.94 13.56
CA SER A 157 50.84 52.24 12.17
C SER A 157 49.44 51.71 11.87
N LYS A 158 48.47 52.63 11.90
CA LYS A 158 47.21 52.51 11.14
C LYS A 158 47.53 52.61 9.64
N ARG A 159 47.10 51.62 8.87
CA ARG A 159 46.54 51.75 7.51
C ARG A 159 45.39 50.75 7.45
N ALA A 160 44.13 51.18 7.31
CA ALA A 160 43.53 51.72 6.09
C ALA A 160 43.57 50.69 4.97
#